data_AF-A0A3B9XE66-F1
#
_entry.id   AF-A0A3B9XE66-F1
#
_cell.length_a   1.000
_cell.length_b   1.000
_cell.length_c   1.000
_cell.angle_alpha   90.00
_cell.angle_beta   90.00
_cell.angle_gamma   90.00
#
_symmetry.space_group_name_H-M   'P 1'
#
loop_
_entity.id
_entity.type
_entity.pdbx_description
1 polymer ?
#
loop_
_entity_poly.entity_id
_entity_poly.type
_entity_poly.pdbx_seq_one_letter_code
_entity_poly.pdbx_strand_id
1 'polypeptide(L)' 'PDEFVRHKILDALGDLMTLGAPLLGHLVLYKAGHDLMNKMVKKLAHSTESVQYTELGSASPELPIDPNRPPS' A
#
# COMPACT_ATOMS: atom_id res chain seq x y z
N PRO A 1 14.65 -23.52 6.12
CA PRO A 1 14.63 -23.06 7.53
C PRO A 1 13.77 -21.80 7.80
N ASP A 2 13.37 -21.02 6.79
CA ASP A 2 12.55 -19.80 6.99
C ASP A 2 11.09 -19.93 6.49
N GLU A 3 10.61 -21.15 6.32
CA GLU A 3 9.31 -21.44 5.69
C GLU A 3 8.12 -20.82 6.45
N PHE A 4 8.12 -20.91 7.78
CA PHE A 4 7.07 -20.32 8.62
C PHE A 4 6.99 -18.79 8.50
N VAL A 5 8.13 -18.12 8.35
CA VAL A 5 8.19 -16.66 8.18
C VAL A 5 7.67 -16.28 6.80
N ARG A 6 8.08 -17.01 5.75
CA ARG A 6 7.58 -16.81 4.39
C ARG A 6 6.08 -17.05 4.29
N HIS A 7 5.56 -18.04 5.01
CA HIS A 7 4.12 -18.31 5.09
C HIS A 7 3.36 -17.13 5.69
N LYS A 8 3.84 -16.57 6.81
CA LYS A 8 3.21 -15.38 7.42
C LYS A 8 3.27 -14.13 6.54
N ILE A 9 4.35 -13.95 5.77
CA ILE A 9 4.44 -12.85 4.80
C ILE A 9 3.43 -13.07 3.68
N LEU A 10 3.28 -14.30 3.18
CA LEU A 10 2.31 -14.65 2.15
C LEU A 10 0.87 -14.44 2.64
N ASP A 11 0.57 -14.84 3.88
CA ASP A 11 -0.71 -14.61 4.53
C ASP A 11 -1.01 -13.11 4.64
N ALA A 12 -0.04 -12.31 5.08
CA ALA A 12 -0.19 -10.86 5.18
C ALA A 12 -0.42 -10.20 3.82
N LEU A 13 0.26 -10.68 2.76
CA LEU A 13 0.01 -10.22 1.39
C LEU A 13 -1.40 -10.60 0.93
N GLY A 14 -1.87 -11.81 1.22
CA GLY A 14 -3.23 -12.25 0.93
C GLY A 14 -4.27 -11.36 1.61
N ASP A 15 -4.08 -11.05 2.89
CA ASP A 15 -4.95 -10.15 3.65
C ASP A 15 -4.97 -8.74 3.03
N LEU A 16 -3.83 -8.21 2.56
CA LEU A 16 -3.76 -6.90 1.90
C LEU A 16 -4.48 -6.88 0.54
N MET A 17 -4.44 -7.96 -0.22
CA MET A 17 -5.10 -8.04 -1.53
C MET A 17 -6.63 -7.92 -1.42
N THR A 18 -7.21 -8.14 -0.23
CA THR A 18 -8.64 -7.90 0.02
C THR A 18 -9.04 -6.42 -0.08
N LEU A 19 -8.07 -5.48 -0.12
CA LEU A 19 -8.30 -4.07 -0.42
C LEU A 19 -8.79 -3.82 -1.86
N GLY A 20 -8.61 -4.79 -2.77
CA GLY A 20 -9.05 -4.68 -4.17
C GLY A 20 -8.13 -3.84 -5.07
N ALA A 21 -7.06 -3.26 -4.51
CA ALA A 21 -6.02 -2.54 -5.24
C ALA A 21 -4.63 -2.86 -4.63
N PRO A 22 -3.56 -2.87 -5.44
CA PRO A 22 -2.21 -3.03 -4.92
C PRO A 22 -1.82 -1.85 -4.04
N LEU A 23 -1.31 -2.14 -2.84
CA LEU A 23 -0.83 -1.12 -1.91
C LEU A 23 0.58 -0.66 -2.33
N LEU A 24 0.74 0.62 -2.63
CA LEU A 24 2.05 1.24 -2.79
C LEU A 24 2.46 1.92 -1.49
N GLY A 25 3.40 1.32 -0.76
CA GLY A 25 3.85 1.87 0.52
C GLY A 25 4.84 0.97 1.25
N HIS A 26 5.21 1.37 2.46
CA HIS A 26 6.08 0.60 3.35
C HIS A 26 5.29 0.06 4.54
N LEU A 27 5.23 -1.27 4.67
CA LEU A 27 4.50 -1.94 5.75
C LEU A 27 5.45 -2.64 6.71
N VAL A 28 5.32 -2.33 8.00
CA VAL A 28 6.08 -2.98 9.08
C VAL A 28 5.11 -3.72 10.00
N LEU A 29 5.28 -5.03 10.11
CA LEU A 29 4.42 -5.92 10.90
C LEU A 29 5.22 -6.59 12.02
N TYR A 30 4.83 -6.37 13.27
CA TYR A 30 5.42 -7.03 14.44
C TYR A 30 4.44 -8.04 15.02
N LYS A 31 4.76 -9.34 14.88
CA LYS A 31 3.91 -10.46 15.34
C LYS A 31 2.44 -10.33 14.88
N ALA A 32 2.21 -9.74 13.70
CA ALA A 32 0.88 -9.54 13.16
C ALA A 32 0.25 -10.90 12.82
N GLY A 33 -0.99 -11.09 13.25
CA GLY A 33 -1.86 -12.17 12.80
C GLY A 33 -3.02 -11.62 11.97
N HIS A 34 -3.83 -12.52 11.43
CA HIS A 34 -4.95 -12.19 10.53
C HIS A 34 -5.92 -11.14 11.10
N ASP A 35 -6.22 -11.18 12.39
CA ASP A 35 -7.12 -10.20 13.02
C ASP A 35 -6.56 -8.77 12.98
N LEU A 36 -5.24 -8.61 13.14
CA LEU A 36 -4.60 -7.30 13.09
C LEU A 36 -4.58 -6.77 11.65
N MET A 37 -4.24 -7.65 10.68
CA MET A 37 -4.24 -7.32 9.26
C MET A 37 -5.63 -6.90 8.79
N ASN A 38 -6.67 -7.67 9.13
CA ASN A 38 -8.06 -7.37 8.78
C ASN A 38 -8.54 -6.03 9.37
N LYS A 39 -8.17 -5.71 10.62
CA LYS A 39 -8.50 -4.42 11.24
C LYS A 39 -7.78 -3.26 10.54
N MET A 40 -6.51 -3.45 10.18
CA MET A 40 -5.74 -2.45 9.43
C MET A 40 -6.36 -2.21 8.05
N VAL A 41 -6.64 -3.26 7.29
CA VAL A 41 -7.28 -3.20 5.97
C VAL A 41 -8.62 -2.48 6.04
N LYS A 42 -9.49 -2.84 7.01
CA LYS A 42 -10.76 -2.14 7.22
C LYS A 42 -10.57 -0.67 7.53
N LYS A 43 -9.60 -0.31 8.38
CA LYS A 43 -9.30 1.10 8.67
C LYS A 43 -8.84 1.87 7.43
N LEU A 44 -7.95 1.29 6.62
CA LEU A 44 -7.47 1.89 5.38
C LEU A 44 -8.62 2.07 4.38
N ALA A 45 -9.50 1.07 4.24
CA ALA A 45 -10.66 1.15 3.36
C ALA A 45 -11.67 2.22 3.78
N HIS A 46 -11.78 2.53 5.09
CA HIS A 46 -12.71 3.55 5.61
C HIS A 46 -12.07 4.92 5.81
N SER A 47 -10.73 5.04 5.69
CA SER A 47 -10.01 6.30 5.90
C SER A 47 -9.54 6.87 4.57
N THR A 48 -10.28 7.86 4.07
CA THR A 48 -9.96 8.60 2.86
C THR A 48 -8.84 9.63 3.02
N GLU A 49 -8.43 9.96 4.26
CA GLU A 49 -7.34 10.93 4.51
C GLU A 49 -5.95 10.28 4.56
N SER A 50 -5.87 8.96 4.80
CA SER A 50 -4.60 8.25 4.97
C SER A 50 -4.21 7.41 3.74
N VAL A 51 -5.08 7.34 2.73
CA VAL A 51 -4.87 6.55 1.52
C VAL A 51 -5.22 7.39 0.30
N GLN A 52 -4.31 7.42 -0.66
CA GLN A 52 -4.53 8.03 -1.97
C GLN A 52 -4.56 6.93 -3.02
N TYR A 53 -5.66 6.83 -3.76
CA TYR A 53 -5.75 5.96 -4.93
C TYR A 53 -5.01 6.63 -6.10
N THR A 54 -4.10 5.88 -6.73
CA THR A 54 -3.37 6.34 -7.92
C THR A 54 -3.39 5.23 -8.96
N GLU A 55 -3.53 5.60 -10.23
CA GLU A 55 -3.47 4.63 -11.32
C GLU A 55 -2.02 4.41 -11.73
N LEU A 56 -1.58 3.15 -11.73
CA LEU A 56 -0.24 2.80 -12.18
C LEU A 56 -0.19 2.80 -13.71
N GLY A 57 0.19 3.94 -14.31
CA GLY A 57 0.35 4.07 -15.76
C GLY A 57 -0.21 5.35 -16.38
N SER A 58 -0.96 6.17 -15.64
CA SER A 58 -1.12 7.57 -16.02
C SER A 58 0.18 8.30 -15.68
N ALA A 59 0.65 9.16 -16.58
CA ALA A 59 1.83 9.98 -16.38
C ALA A 59 1.83 10.58 -14.96
N SER A 60 3.02 10.70 -14.36
CA SER A 60 3.28 11.33 -13.04
C SER A 60 2.22 12.38 -12.73
N PRO A 61 1.67 12.48 -11.50
CA PRO A 61 0.86 13.63 -11.15
C PRO A 61 1.72 14.84 -11.51
N GLU A 62 1.31 15.61 -12.51
CA GLU A 62 2.00 16.83 -12.89
C GLU A 62 1.95 17.69 -11.64
N LEU A 63 3.07 17.70 -10.90
CA LEU A 63 3.34 18.76 -9.95
C LEU A 63 3.11 20.06 -10.74
N PRO A 64 2.42 21.07 -10.16
CA PRO A 64 2.10 22.31 -10.85
C PRO A 64 3.31 22.74 -11.66
N ILE A 65 3.18 22.76 -12.98
CA ILE A 65 4.24 23.12 -13.91
C ILE A 65 4.91 24.40 -13.40
N ASP A 66 6.13 24.28 -12.87
CA ASP A 66 6.91 25.46 -12.50
C ASP A 66 7.29 26.17 -13.80
N PRO A 67 6.73 27.36 -14.07
CA PRO A 67 7.01 28.09 -15.31
C PRO A 67 8.48 28.48 -15.46
N ASN A 68 9.29 28.34 -14.40
CA ASN A 68 10.71 28.67 -14.40
C ASN A 68 11.65 27.46 -14.56
N ARG A 69 11.12 26.24 -14.79
CA ARG A 69 12.01 25.08 -14.99
C ARG A 69 12.73 25.17 -16.34
N PRO A 70 14.07 25.18 -16.39
CA PRO A 70 14.80 25.21 -17.65
C PRO A 70 14.63 23.88 -18.41
N PRO A 71 14.54 23.90 -19.76
CA PRO A 71 14.51 22.69 -20.56
C PRO A 71 15.85 21.94 -20.45
N SER A 72 15.77 20.61 -20.35
CA SER A 72 16.93 19.69 -20.44
C SER A 72 17.24 19.34 -21.88
#